data_AF-A0A959XVA4-F1
#
_entry.id   AF-A0A959XVA4-F1
#
_cell.length_a   1.000
_cell.length_b   1.000
_cell.length_c   1.000
_cell.angle_alpha   90.00
_cell.angle_beta   90.00
_cell.angle_gamma   90.00
#
_symmetry.space_group_name_H-M   'P 1'
#
loop_
_entity.id
_entity.type
_entity.pdbx_description
1 polymer ?
#
loop_
_entity_poly.entity_id
_entity_poly.type
_entity_poly.pdbx_seq_one_letter_code
_entity_poly.pdbx_strand_id
1 'polypeptide(L)'
;PEGNWITRAPSLRRKTVLLAKVQDEAGHGLYLYSAAETLGVSREQLIDQLLSGKAKYSSIFNYPTLTWADIGAIGWLVDGAAIMNQVMLTRTSYGPYARAMVRICKEESFHQRQGYEILMTLCKGTPEQKAMAQDALDRWWWPSLMMFGPSDKDSPHSAQSMKWKIKRQSNDELRQVFIDRTVHQAEYLGLKVPDPKLKWNEQTQHYDWGEIDWTEFNEVIRGNGPCNRDRMAARRKAHADGAWVREAALAYAGKQAKKKAA
;
A
#
# COMPACT_ATOMS: atom_id res chain seq x y z
N PRO A 1 3.39 1.17 -8.30
CA PRO A 1 2.42 1.61 -9.34
C PRO A 1 2.57 3.10 -9.66
N GLU A 2 2.65 3.93 -8.62
CA GLU A 2 2.67 5.40 -8.74
C GLU A 2 3.83 6.00 -9.53
N GLY A 3 5.02 5.38 -9.46
CA GLY A 3 6.17 5.78 -10.28
C GLY A 3 5.87 5.85 -11.78
N ASN A 4 4.89 5.06 -12.25
CA ASN A 4 4.41 5.06 -13.64
C ASN A 4 3.90 6.46 -14.06
N TRP A 5 3.32 7.24 -13.15
CA TRP A 5 2.71 8.54 -13.45
C TRP A 5 3.58 9.76 -13.09
N ILE A 6 4.76 9.56 -12.49
CA ILE A 6 5.67 10.68 -12.14
C ILE A 6 5.96 11.57 -13.35
N THR A 7 6.28 10.99 -14.50
CA THR A 7 6.61 11.77 -15.70
C THR A 7 5.39 12.42 -16.37
N ARG A 8 4.18 11.92 -16.07
CA ARG A 8 2.91 12.25 -16.74
C ARG A 8 1.90 12.99 -15.85
N ALA A 9 2.29 13.36 -14.63
CA ALA A 9 1.44 14.12 -13.73
C ALA A 9 0.99 15.45 -14.40
N PRO A 10 -0.29 15.84 -14.27
CA PRO A 10 -0.91 16.90 -15.07
C PRO A 10 -0.50 18.31 -14.68
N SER A 11 0.25 18.48 -13.59
CA SER A 11 0.80 19.76 -13.17
C SER A 11 2.08 19.58 -12.37
N LEU A 12 2.92 20.61 -12.32
CA LEU A 12 4.14 20.60 -11.51
C LEU A 12 3.83 20.40 -10.02
N ARG A 13 2.77 21.06 -9.51
CA ARG A 13 2.33 20.87 -8.12
C ARG A 13 2.05 19.39 -7.82
N ARG A 14 1.26 18.71 -8.66
CA ARG A 14 0.94 17.29 -8.45
C ARG A 14 2.15 16.39 -8.68
N LYS A 15 3.04 16.73 -9.60
CA LYS A 15 4.31 16.01 -9.83
C LYS A 15 5.23 16.06 -8.62
N THR A 16 5.42 17.24 -8.01
CA THR A 16 6.25 17.42 -6.82
C THR A 16 5.70 16.66 -5.62
N VAL A 17 4.38 16.72 -5.39
CA VAL A 17 3.73 15.96 -4.32
C VAL A 17 3.90 14.45 -4.52
N LEU A 18 3.71 13.95 -5.75
CA LEU A 18 3.88 12.53 -6.06
C LEU A 18 5.34 12.07 -5.87
N LEU A 19 6.32 12.90 -6.25
CA LEU A 19 7.73 12.64 -6.01
C LEU A 19 8.04 12.53 -4.52
N ALA A 20 7.52 13.46 -3.71
CA ALA A 20 7.69 13.44 -2.26
C ALA A 20 7.09 12.17 -1.63
N LYS A 21 5.87 11.78 -2.04
CA LYS A 21 5.24 10.54 -1.58
C LYS A 21 6.10 9.31 -1.90
N VAL A 22 6.51 9.14 -3.16
CA VAL A 22 7.31 7.98 -3.58
C VAL A 22 8.69 7.96 -2.92
N GLN A 23 9.26 9.12 -2.62
CA GLN A 23 10.48 9.24 -1.82
C GLN A 23 10.27 8.73 -0.39
N ASP A 24 9.19 9.16 0.27
CA ASP A 24 8.88 8.73 1.63
C ASP A 24 8.63 7.22 1.71
N GLU A 25 7.94 6.62 0.73
CA GLU A 25 7.75 5.16 0.66
C GLU A 25 9.07 4.39 0.62
N ALA A 26 10.10 4.93 -0.04
CA ALA A 26 11.43 4.33 -0.03
C ALA A 26 12.05 4.41 1.38
N GLY A 27 11.88 5.54 2.06
CA GLY A 27 12.29 5.73 3.46
C GLY A 27 11.56 4.77 4.42
N HIS A 28 10.26 4.58 4.24
CA HIS A 28 9.45 3.65 5.03
C HIS A 28 9.92 2.22 4.86
N GLY A 29 10.24 1.82 3.64
CA GLY A 29 10.87 0.53 3.36
C GLY A 29 12.18 0.33 4.13
N LEU A 30 13.02 1.36 4.21
CA LEU A 30 14.26 1.31 5.00
C LEU A 30 13.97 1.15 6.51
N TYR A 31 13.00 1.88 7.06
CA TYR A 31 12.60 1.71 8.47
C TYR A 31 12.12 0.28 8.77
N LEU A 32 11.35 -0.31 7.85
CA LEU A 32 10.85 -1.67 7.99
C LEU A 32 11.96 -2.72 7.88
N TYR A 33 12.91 -2.56 6.94
CA TYR A 33 14.08 -3.43 6.88
C TYR A 33 14.90 -3.34 8.16
N SER A 34 15.18 -2.13 8.67
CA SER A 34 15.91 -1.97 9.94
C SER A 34 15.17 -2.57 11.13
N ALA A 35 13.83 -2.48 11.17
CA ALA A 35 13.05 -3.16 12.21
C ALA A 35 13.14 -4.69 12.09
N ALA A 36 13.08 -5.24 10.87
CA ALA A 36 13.22 -6.67 10.65
C ALA A 36 14.62 -7.19 11.00
N GLU A 37 15.68 -6.41 10.74
CA GLU A 37 17.06 -6.76 11.08
C GLU A 37 17.28 -6.98 12.58
N THR A 38 16.47 -6.33 13.43
CA THR A 38 16.50 -6.58 14.89
C THR A 38 15.97 -7.95 15.31
N LEU A 39 15.36 -8.72 14.37
CA LEU A 39 14.95 -10.12 14.55
C LEU A 39 15.98 -11.12 13.97
N GLY A 40 17.13 -10.65 13.48
CA GLY A 40 18.24 -11.50 13.03
C GLY A 40 18.21 -11.92 11.56
N VAL A 41 17.28 -11.39 10.75
CA VAL A 41 17.29 -11.56 9.28
C VAL A 41 17.98 -10.37 8.63
N SER A 42 18.78 -10.55 7.58
CA SER A 42 19.37 -9.41 6.86
C SER A 42 18.41 -8.82 5.83
N ARG A 43 18.57 -7.53 5.52
CA ARG A 43 17.86 -6.89 4.41
C ARG A 43 18.06 -7.62 3.08
N GLU A 44 19.28 -8.06 2.77
CA GLU A 44 19.60 -8.81 1.55
C GLU A 44 18.81 -10.10 1.48
N GLN A 45 18.74 -10.86 2.59
CA GLN A 45 17.94 -12.08 2.65
C GLN A 45 16.45 -11.82 2.37
N LEU A 46 15.90 -10.72 2.87
CA LEU A 46 14.50 -10.34 2.60
C LEU A 46 14.29 -9.91 1.15
N ILE A 47 15.24 -9.18 0.57
CA ILE A 47 15.23 -8.83 -0.86
C ILE A 47 15.28 -10.09 -1.72
N ASP A 48 16.14 -11.05 -1.40
CA ASP A 48 16.23 -12.32 -2.14
C ASP A 48 14.93 -13.15 -2.01
N GLN A 49 14.31 -13.17 -0.83
CA GLN A 49 13.01 -13.81 -0.64
C GLN A 49 11.92 -13.15 -1.47
N LEU A 50 11.92 -11.81 -1.57
CA LEU A 50 11.00 -11.09 -2.45
C LEU A 50 11.27 -11.44 -3.92
N LEU A 51 12.52 -11.32 -4.39
CA LEU A 51 12.89 -11.52 -5.79
C LEU A 51 12.67 -12.97 -6.26
N SER A 52 12.85 -13.96 -5.38
CA SER A 52 12.52 -15.37 -5.65
C SER A 52 11.03 -15.68 -5.59
N GLY A 53 10.21 -14.79 -5.04
CA GLY A 53 8.78 -15.00 -4.82
C GLY A 53 8.44 -15.80 -3.55
N LYS A 54 9.43 -16.10 -2.71
CA LYS A 54 9.23 -16.76 -1.41
C LYS A 54 8.49 -15.86 -0.42
N ALA A 55 8.81 -14.56 -0.40
CA ALA A 55 8.10 -13.55 0.39
C ALA A 55 7.08 -12.80 -0.48
N LYS A 56 5.93 -12.47 0.11
CA LYS A 56 4.87 -11.69 -0.54
C LYS A 56 5.09 -10.19 -0.32
N TYR A 57 4.38 -9.40 -1.12
CA TYR A 57 4.12 -7.97 -0.92
C TYR A 57 2.61 -7.73 -1.01
N SER A 58 2.13 -6.54 -0.64
CA SER A 58 0.69 -6.25 -0.61
C SER A 58 0.03 -6.50 -1.97
N SER A 59 -1.13 -7.17 -1.96
CA SER A 59 -1.89 -7.54 -3.15
C SER A 59 -2.19 -6.33 -4.04
N ILE A 60 -2.47 -5.18 -3.43
CA ILE A 60 -2.90 -3.95 -4.09
C ILE A 60 -1.92 -3.41 -5.14
N PHE A 61 -0.63 -3.69 -4.99
CA PHE A 61 0.37 -3.19 -5.94
C PHE A 61 0.38 -3.92 -7.29
N ASN A 62 -0.42 -4.98 -7.41
CA ASN A 62 -0.59 -5.78 -8.63
C ASN A 62 -1.67 -5.25 -9.58
N TYR A 63 -2.31 -4.13 -9.24
CA TYR A 63 -3.28 -3.48 -10.12
C TYR A 63 -2.60 -2.36 -10.95
N PRO A 64 -3.04 -2.15 -12.20
CA PRO A 64 -2.46 -1.14 -13.09
C PRO A 64 -3.03 0.25 -12.83
N THR A 65 -2.20 1.28 -12.99
CA THR A 65 -2.63 2.69 -12.95
C THR A 65 -2.91 3.19 -14.37
N LEU A 66 -4.16 3.14 -14.80
CA LEU A 66 -4.55 3.38 -16.20
C LEU A 66 -4.72 4.86 -16.55
N THR A 67 -5.16 5.66 -15.57
CA THR A 67 -5.43 7.09 -15.69
C THR A 67 -4.76 7.88 -14.57
N TRP A 68 -4.80 9.21 -14.63
CA TRP A 68 -4.29 10.03 -13.52
C TRP A 68 -5.14 9.88 -12.25
N ALA A 69 -6.45 9.62 -12.40
CA ALA A 69 -7.34 9.43 -11.25
C ALA A 69 -6.93 8.23 -10.39
N ASP A 70 -6.27 7.22 -10.97
CA ASP A 70 -5.71 6.08 -10.24
C ASP A 70 -4.71 6.51 -9.16
N ILE A 71 -3.93 7.58 -9.39
CA ILE A 71 -3.01 8.11 -8.38
C ILE A 71 -3.77 8.75 -7.22
N GLY A 72 -4.90 9.41 -7.52
CA GLY A 72 -5.83 9.88 -6.51
C GLY A 72 -6.48 8.74 -5.72
N ALA A 73 -6.91 7.68 -6.39
CA ALA A 73 -7.52 6.51 -5.76
C ALA A 73 -6.52 5.72 -4.90
N ILE A 74 -5.27 5.56 -5.34
CA ILE A 74 -4.20 4.97 -4.51
C ILE A 74 -3.97 5.83 -3.27
N GLY A 75 -3.70 7.13 -3.45
CA GLY A 75 -3.47 8.00 -2.30
C GLY A 75 -4.68 8.06 -1.36
N TRP A 76 -5.91 8.00 -1.86
CA TRP A 76 -7.09 8.05 -1.00
C TRP A 76 -7.44 6.71 -0.35
N LEU A 77 -7.73 5.69 -1.16
CA LEU A 77 -8.29 4.40 -0.73
C LEU A 77 -7.19 3.46 -0.24
N VAL A 78 -6.12 3.32 -1.01
CA VAL A 78 -5.03 2.37 -0.73
C VAL A 78 -4.23 2.83 0.50
N ASP A 79 -3.79 4.09 0.51
CA ASP A 79 -3.11 4.63 1.71
C ASP A 79 -4.09 4.75 2.88
N GLY A 80 -5.38 5.04 2.63
CA GLY A 80 -6.41 5.05 3.67
C GLY A 80 -6.53 3.69 4.38
N ALA A 81 -6.58 2.61 3.61
CA ALA A 81 -6.61 1.25 4.12
C ALA A 81 -5.29 0.88 4.82
N ALA A 82 -4.15 1.28 4.25
CA ALA A 82 -2.84 1.11 4.87
C ALA A 82 -2.76 1.79 6.24
N ILE A 83 -3.13 3.07 6.34
CA ILE A 83 -3.13 3.84 7.58
C ILE A 83 -4.02 3.18 8.64
N MET A 84 -5.21 2.70 8.29
CA MET A 84 -6.06 2.02 9.27
C MET A 84 -5.37 0.79 9.87
N ASN A 85 -4.73 -0.03 9.03
CA ASN A 85 -3.98 -1.19 9.49
C ASN A 85 -2.74 -0.76 10.32
N GLN A 86 -1.95 0.18 9.80
CA GLN A 86 -0.69 0.61 10.40
C GLN A 86 -0.88 1.34 11.74
N VAL A 87 -1.93 2.16 11.88
CA VAL A 87 -2.24 2.86 13.14
C VAL A 87 -2.47 1.84 14.27
N MET A 88 -3.14 0.73 13.99
CA MET A 88 -3.29 -0.35 14.97
C MET A 88 -1.96 -1.02 15.31
N LEU A 89 -1.04 -1.11 14.34
CA LEU A 89 0.30 -1.66 14.53
C LEU A 89 1.24 -0.73 15.28
N THR A 90 0.91 0.55 15.49
CA THR A 90 1.67 1.43 16.43
C THR A 90 1.66 0.89 17.87
N ARG A 91 0.72 -0.01 18.18
CA ARG A 91 0.60 -0.72 19.46
C ARG A 91 0.91 -2.21 19.34
N THR A 92 1.54 -2.67 18.27
CA THR A 92 2.01 -4.05 18.17
C THR A 92 2.99 -4.38 19.29
N SER A 93 3.06 -5.64 19.72
CA SER A 93 3.85 -6.07 20.88
C SER A 93 5.36 -5.96 20.68
N TYR A 94 5.84 -5.94 19.44
CA TYR A 94 7.26 -5.83 19.15
C TYR A 94 7.71 -4.36 19.01
N GLY A 95 8.50 -3.89 19.97
CA GLY A 95 8.89 -2.48 20.09
C GLY A 95 9.50 -1.83 18.85
N PRO A 96 10.50 -2.45 18.17
CA PRO A 96 11.05 -1.92 16.92
C PRO A 96 9.99 -1.71 15.84
N TYR A 97 9.07 -2.67 15.68
CA TYR A 97 8.00 -2.58 14.70
C TYR A 97 6.99 -1.48 15.06
N ALA A 98 6.56 -1.43 16.33
CA ALA A 98 5.67 -0.37 16.83
C ALA A 98 6.21 1.04 16.57
N ARG A 99 7.51 1.26 16.86
CA ARG A 99 8.15 2.57 16.66
C ARG A 99 8.33 2.94 15.19
N ALA A 100 8.58 1.96 14.31
CA ALA A 100 8.59 2.20 12.87
C ALA A 100 7.21 2.64 12.38
N MET A 101 6.14 1.95 12.81
CA MET A 101 4.76 2.32 12.50
C MET A 101 4.41 3.74 12.95
N VAL A 102 4.84 4.17 14.14
CA VAL A 102 4.61 5.55 14.61
C VAL A 102 5.21 6.60 13.67
N ARG A 103 6.40 6.36 13.11
CA ARG A 103 7.01 7.30 12.14
C ARG A 103 6.28 7.26 10.80
N ILE A 104 6.06 6.06 10.28
CA ILE A 104 5.39 5.86 8.99
C ILE A 104 3.98 6.49 9.01
N CYS A 105 3.16 6.23 10.03
CA CYS A 105 1.82 6.81 10.14
C CYS A 105 1.80 8.35 10.19
N LYS A 106 2.84 8.99 10.77
CA LYS A 106 2.94 10.45 10.80
C LYS A 106 3.13 11.04 9.40
N GLU A 107 3.87 10.34 8.55
CA GLU A 107 4.18 10.76 7.18
C GLU A 107 3.04 10.37 6.20
N GLU A 108 2.54 9.14 6.28
CA GLU A 108 1.50 8.62 5.36
C GLU A 108 0.17 9.39 5.43
N SER A 109 -0.22 9.88 6.61
CA SER A 109 -1.48 10.64 6.75
C SER A 109 -1.54 11.91 5.89
N PHE A 110 -0.38 12.53 5.63
CA PHE A 110 -0.29 13.67 4.74
C PHE A 110 -0.51 13.25 3.28
N HIS A 111 0.15 12.19 2.84
CA HIS A 111 0.03 11.65 1.48
C HIS A 111 -1.40 11.20 1.19
N GLN A 112 -2.07 10.60 2.17
CA GLN A 112 -3.46 10.17 2.03
C GLN A 112 -4.40 11.34 1.75
N ARG A 113 -4.22 12.44 2.49
CA ARG A 113 -4.99 13.67 2.28
C ARG A 113 -4.73 14.26 0.89
N GLN A 114 -3.49 14.22 0.42
CA GLN A 114 -3.14 14.70 -0.92
C GLN A 114 -3.76 13.84 -2.03
N GLY A 115 -3.88 12.52 -1.83
CA GLY A 115 -4.62 11.61 -2.71
C GLY A 115 -6.10 11.98 -2.81
N TYR A 116 -6.76 12.19 -1.66
CA TYR A 116 -8.15 12.64 -1.63
C TYR A 116 -8.34 13.99 -2.32
N GLU A 117 -7.41 14.94 -2.16
CA GLU A 117 -7.45 16.24 -2.83
C GLU A 117 -7.38 16.13 -4.36
N ILE A 118 -6.68 15.11 -4.90
CA ILE A 118 -6.67 14.84 -6.35
C ILE A 118 -8.08 14.50 -6.83
N LEU A 119 -8.75 13.55 -6.18
CA LEU A 119 -10.10 13.15 -6.58
C LEU A 119 -11.11 14.27 -6.36
N MET A 120 -11.00 15.02 -5.26
CA MET A 120 -11.81 16.22 -5.06
C MET A 120 -11.63 17.26 -6.18
N THR A 121 -10.41 17.44 -6.68
CA THR A 121 -10.15 18.34 -7.81
C THR A 121 -10.84 17.83 -9.08
N LEU A 122 -10.76 16.52 -9.35
CA LEU A 122 -11.38 15.91 -10.53
C LEU A 122 -12.91 15.95 -10.46
N CYS A 123 -13.51 15.63 -9.31
CA CYS A 123 -14.95 15.64 -9.11
C CYS A 123 -15.58 17.03 -9.17
N LYS A 124 -14.80 18.10 -8.91
CA LYS A 124 -15.21 19.51 -9.10
C LYS A 124 -14.88 20.07 -10.49
N GLY A 125 -14.27 19.25 -11.34
CA GLY A 125 -13.83 19.61 -12.67
C GLY A 125 -14.88 19.37 -13.74
N THR A 126 -14.44 18.99 -14.94
CA THR A 126 -15.34 18.66 -16.06
C THR A 126 -16.05 17.32 -15.85
N PRO A 127 -17.15 17.03 -16.59
CA PRO A 127 -17.80 15.73 -16.56
C PRO A 127 -16.84 14.56 -16.83
N GLU A 128 -15.88 14.73 -17.74
CA GLU A 128 -14.87 13.71 -18.10
C GLU A 128 -13.89 13.48 -16.94
N GLN A 129 -13.51 14.54 -16.21
CA GLN A 129 -12.66 14.41 -15.02
C GLN A 129 -13.40 13.67 -13.90
N LYS A 130 -14.68 13.98 -13.69
CA LYS A 130 -15.51 13.26 -12.72
C LYS A 130 -15.72 11.80 -13.12
N ALA A 131 -15.94 11.52 -14.40
CA ALA A 131 -16.05 10.15 -14.92
C ALA A 131 -14.74 9.36 -14.73
N MET A 132 -13.58 10.00 -14.95
CA MET A 132 -12.27 9.40 -14.67
C MET A 132 -12.09 9.06 -13.18
N ALA A 133 -12.56 9.93 -12.28
CA ALA A 133 -12.55 9.66 -10.84
C ALA A 133 -13.47 8.50 -10.45
N GLN A 134 -14.65 8.40 -11.07
CA GLN A 134 -15.58 7.28 -10.88
C GLN A 134 -14.96 5.96 -11.35
N ASP A 135 -14.40 5.92 -12.56
CA ASP A 135 -13.73 4.71 -13.10
C ASP A 135 -12.56 4.25 -12.21
N ALA A 136 -11.79 5.19 -11.64
CA ALA A 136 -10.76 4.85 -10.68
C ALA A 136 -11.34 4.26 -9.38
N LEU A 137 -12.41 4.85 -8.82
CA LEU A 137 -13.08 4.27 -7.65
C LEU A 137 -13.60 2.85 -7.96
N ASP A 138 -14.22 2.65 -9.12
CA ASP A 138 -14.78 1.37 -9.56
C ASP A 138 -13.73 0.26 -9.55
N ARG A 139 -12.53 0.57 -10.07
CA ARG A 139 -11.43 -0.41 -10.18
C ARG A 139 -10.64 -0.59 -8.88
N TRP A 140 -10.54 0.43 -8.03
CA TRP A 140 -9.68 0.40 -6.84
C TRP A 140 -10.43 0.07 -5.53
N TRP A 141 -11.76 0.12 -5.51
CA TRP A 141 -12.56 -0.16 -4.31
C TRP A 141 -12.30 -1.56 -3.73
N TRP A 142 -12.66 -2.61 -4.47
CA TRP A 142 -12.53 -3.99 -3.99
C TRP A 142 -11.08 -4.39 -3.69
N PRO A 143 -10.08 -4.04 -4.54
CA PRO A 143 -8.68 -4.28 -4.21
C PRO A 143 -8.23 -3.62 -2.90
N SER A 144 -8.73 -2.41 -2.58
CA SER A 144 -8.41 -1.73 -1.32
C SER A 144 -9.00 -2.48 -0.12
N LEU A 145 -10.21 -3.04 -0.24
CA LEU A 145 -10.81 -3.88 0.81
C LEU A 145 -10.07 -5.21 1.03
N MET A 146 -9.47 -5.76 -0.03
CA MET A 146 -8.63 -6.96 0.04
C MET A 146 -7.31 -6.73 0.80
N MET A 147 -6.86 -5.48 0.99
CA MET A 147 -5.63 -5.17 1.74
C MET A 147 -5.69 -5.56 3.21
N PHE A 148 -6.89 -5.61 3.79
CA PHE A 148 -7.08 -6.08 5.16
C PHE A 148 -6.85 -7.59 5.30
N GLY A 149 -6.70 -8.32 4.19
CA GLY A 149 -6.46 -9.75 4.16
C GLY A 149 -7.75 -10.58 4.07
N PRO A 150 -7.66 -11.90 4.24
CA PRO A 150 -8.82 -12.79 4.20
C PRO A 150 -9.81 -12.51 5.34
N SER A 151 -11.00 -13.10 5.25
CA SER A 151 -11.96 -13.13 6.35
C SER A 151 -11.33 -13.63 7.65
N ASP A 152 -11.90 -13.27 8.80
CA ASP A 152 -11.40 -13.76 10.09
C ASP A 152 -11.49 -15.29 10.20
N LYS A 153 -12.45 -15.91 9.50
CA LYS A 153 -12.63 -17.37 9.43
C LYS A 153 -11.51 -18.06 8.65
N ASP A 154 -10.95 -17.38 7.65
CA ASP A 154 -9.97 -17.94 6.71
C ASP A 154 -8.55 -17.38 6.92
N SER A 155 -8.28 -16.77 8.09
CA SER A 155 -7.01 -16.11 8.40
C SER A 155 -6.11 -16.98 9.29
N PRO A 156 -5.22 -17.82 8.73
CA PRO A 156 -4.47 -18.83 9.49
C PRO A 156 -3.53 -18.25 10.55
N HIS A 157 -3.12 -16.99 10.40
CA HIS A 157 -2.21 -16.31 11.32
C HIS A 157 -2.91 -15.45 12.38
N SER A 158 -4.22 -15.22 12.28
CA SER A 158 -4.94 -14.29 13.16
C SER A 158 -4.93 -14.74 14.62
N ALA A 159 -5.25 -16.00 14.91
CA ALA A 159 -5.31 -16.50 16.29
C ALA A 159 -4.00 -16.29 17.05
N GLN A 160 -2.87 -16.68 16.46
CA GLN A 160 -1.54 -16.51 17.06
C GLN A 160 -1.13 -15.04 17.14
N SER A 161 -1.34 -14.28 16.06
CA SER A 161 -0.96 -12.86 16.00
C SER A 161 -1.72 -12.02 17.02
N MET A 162 -3.00 -12.31 17.25
CA MET A 162 -3.82 -11.66 18.28
C MET A 162 -3.37 -12.07 19.69
N LYS A 163 -3.12 -13.37 19.93
CA LYS A 163 -2.62 -13.88 21.22
C LYS A 163 -1.30 -13.21 21.61
N TRP A 164 -0.40 -13.01 20.66
CA TRP A 164 0.87 -12.32 20.87
C TRP A 164 0.77 -10.80 20.78
N LYS A 165 -0.42 -10.24 20.58
CA LYS A 165 -0.66 -8.80 20.40
C LYS A 165 0.18 -8.19 19.26
N ILE A 166 0.56 -9.00 18.27
CA ILE A 166 1.16 -8.53 17.02
C ILE A 166 0.09 -7.83 16.20
N LYS A 167 -1.06 -8.50 16.03
CA LYS A 167 -2.31 -7.94 15.51
C LYS A 167 -3.15 -7.47 16.69
N ARG A 168 -3.79 -6.31 16.56
CA ARG A 168 -4.55 -5.66 17.65
C ARG A 168 -6.06 -5.63 17.42
N GLN A 169 -6.48 -5.81 16.18
CA GLN A 169 -7.86 -5.79 15.71
C GLN A 169 -7.96 -6.74 14.52
N SER A 170 -9.11 -7.35 14.31
CA SER A 170 -9.29 -8.38 13.28
C SER A 170 -9.27 -7.80 11.86
N ASN A 171 -9.22 -8.67 10.85
CA ASN A 171 -9.24 -8.23 9.45
C ASN A 171 -10.60 -7.64 9.11
N ASP A 172 -11.67 -8.33 9.51
CA ASP A 172 -13.04 -7.94 9.20
C ASP A 172 -13.45 -6.68 9.97
N GLU A 173 -13.04 -6.55 11.24
CA GLU A 173 -13.29 -5.36 12.05
C GLU A 173 -12.64 -4.10 11.42
N LEU A 174 -11.39 -4.20 10.97
CA LEU A 174 -10.71 -3.07 10.32
C LEU A 174 -11.33 -2.73 8.96
N ARG A 175 -11.70 -3.76 8.19
CA ARG A 175 -12.37 -3.55 6.90
C ARG A 175 -13.72 -2.85 7.07
N GLN A 176 -14.51 -3.24 8.07
CA GLN A 176 -15.79 -2.60 8.36
C GLN A 176 -15.61 -1.11 8.67
N VAL A 177 -14.70 -0.79 9.60
CA VAL A 177 -14.41 0.61 9.97
C VAL A 177 -13.91 1.41 8.76
N PHE A 178 -13.14 0.79 7.86
CA PHE A 178 -12.73 1.43 6.62
C PHE A 178 -13.91 1.77 5.71
N ILE A 179 -14.82 0.82 5.50
CA ILE A 179 -16.02 1.04 4.67
C ILE A 179 -16.85 2.17 5.26
N ASP A 180 -17.17 2.12 6.56
CA ASP A 180 -18.04 3.12 7.19
C ASP A 180 -17.51 4.54 7.04
N ARG A 181 -16.18 4.74 7.11
CA ARG A 181 -15.58 6.06 6.93
C ARG A 181 -15.45 6.47 5.47
N THR A 182 -15.17 5.52 4.59
CA THR A 182 -14.82 5.81 3.19
C THR A 182 -16.06 6.05 2.34
N VAL A 183 -17.20 5.41 2.66
CA VAL A 183 -18.47 5.65 1.94
C VAL A 183 -18.90 7.11 2.06
N HIS A 184 -18.87 7.69 3.26
CA HIS A 184 -19.17 9.12 3.44
C HIS A 184 -18.23 10.04 2.66
N GLN A 185 -16.96 9.66 2.53
CA GLN A 185 -15.99 10.41 1.73
C GLN A 185 -16.31 10.32 0.23
N ALA A 186 -16.80 9.18 -0.26
CA ALA A 186 -17.27 9.01 -1.64
C ALA A 186 -18.56 9.82 -1.91
N GLU A 187 -19.52 9.78 -0.97
CA GLU A 187 -20.76 10.54 -1.02
C GLU A 187 -20.47 12.05 -1.12
N TYR A 188 -19.52 12.57 -0.34
CA TYR A 188 -19.10 13.97 -0.41
C TYR A 188 -18.52 14.36 -1.78
N LEU A 189 -17.82 13.43 -2.45
CA LEU A 189 -17.33 13.64 -3.81
C LEU A 189 -18.41 13.48 -4.90
N GLY A 190 -19.62 13.05 -4.50
CA GLY A 190 -20.69 12.69 -5.42
C GLY A 190 -20.30 11.54 -6.34
N LEU A 191 -19.51 10.59 -5.83
CA LEU A 191 -19.14 9.34 -6.46
C LEU A 191 -19.99 8.20 -5.92
N LYS A 192 -20.23 7.16 -6.73
CA LYS A 192 -20.98 5.96 -6.33
C LYS A 192 -20.01 4.83 -6.04
N VAL A 193 -20.10 4.22 -4.86
CA VAL A 193 -19.30 3.02 -4.53
C VAL A 193 -19.79 1.83 -5.40
N PRO A 194 -18.88 1.04 -6.01
CA PRO A 194 -19.22 -0.05 -6.93
C PRO A 194 -19.68 -1.32 -6.18
N ASP A 195 -20.66 -1.18 -5.29
CA ASP A 195 -21.23 -2.27 -4.50
C ASP A 195 -22.75 -2.15 -4.46
N PRO A 196 -23.48 -2.97 -5.24
CA PRO A 196 -24.94 -2.96 -5.24
C PRO A 196 -25.59 -3.38 -3.91
N LYS A 197 -24.85 -4.06 -3.03
CA LYS A 197 -25.34 -4.50 -1.72
C LYS A 197 -25.05 -3.48 -0.62
N LEU A 198 -24.33 -2.41 -0.94
CA LEU A 198 -23.96 -1.37 0.03
C LEU A 198 -25.20 -0.66 0.56
N LYS A 199 -25.44 -0.74 1.87
CA LYS A 199 -26.59 -0.09 2.51
C LYS A 199 -26.28 0.26 3.97
N TRP A 200 -26.64 1.47 4.40
CA TRP A 200 -26.58 1.84 5.81
C TRP A 200 -27.57 1.00 6.62
N ASN A 201 -27.07 0.38 7.70
CA ASN A 201 -27.85 -0.41 8.63
C ASN A 201 -28.01 0.34 9.96
N GLU A 202 -29.21 0.89 10.18
CA GLU A 202 -29.53 1.66 11.38
C GLU A 202 -29.40 0.87 12.68
N GLN A 203 -29.56 -0.46 12.65
CA GLN A 203 -29.48 -1.29 13.86
C GLN A 203 -28.05 -1.50 14.31
N THR A 204 -27.14 -1.73 13.35
CA THR A 204 -25.73 -2.01 13.64
C THR A 204 -24.86 -0.75 13.62
N GLN A 205 -25.37 0.36 13.07
CA GLN A 205 -24.61 1.60 12.83
C GLN A 205 -23.37 1.37 11.95
N HIS A 206 -23.53 0.47 10.98
CA HIS A 206 -22.52 0.07 10.01
C HIS A 206 -23.14 -0.01 8.62
N TYR A 207 -22.34 0.10 7.57
CA TYR A 207 -22.79 -0.30 6.24
C TYR A 207 -22.78 -1.83 6.11
N ASP A 208 -23.88 -2.41 5.65
CA ASP A 208 -23.89 -3.74 5.02
C ASP A 208 -23.25 -3.61 3.64
N TRP A 209 -22.43 -4.59 3.22
CA TRP A 209 -21.66 -4.54 1.97
C TRP A 209 -21.55 -5.93 1.31
N GLY A 210 -21.21 -5.94 0.03
CA GLY A 210 -21.16 -7.13 -0.81
C GLY A 210 -19.98 -8.05 -0.54
N GLU A 211 -20.01 -9.25 -1.12
CA GLU A 211 -18.95 -10.23 -0.93
C GLU A 211 -17.71 -9.86 -1.75
N ILE A 212 -16.52 -9.95 -1.14
CA ILE A 212 -15.24 -9.83 -1.85
C ILE A 212 -15.08 -11.05 -2.76
N ASP A 213 -14.56 -10.84 -3.97
CA ASP A 213 -14.09 -11.93 -4.81
C ASP A 213 -12.81 -12.55 -4.22
N TRP A 214 -12.99 -13.55 -3.36
CA TRP A 214 -11.89 -14.28 -2.75
C TRP A 214 -11.12 -15.14 -3.76
N THR A 215 -11.70 -15.45 -4.92
CA THR A 215 -10.99 -16.14 -6.01
C THR A 215 -9.95 -15.20 -6.61
N GLU A 216 -10.36 -13.97 -6.94
CA GLU A 216 -9.44 -12.92 -7.39
C GLU A 216 -8.33 -12.67 -6.37
N PHE A 217 -8.70 -12.47 -5.09
CA PHE A 217 -7.72 -12.26 -4.01
C PHE A 217 -6.65 -13.37 -3.99
N ASN A 218 -7.08 -14.64 -4.04
CA ASN A 218 -6.18 -15.79 -4.00
C ASN A 218 -5.27 -15.86 -5.23
N GLU A 219 -5.79 -15.59 -6.43
CA GLU A 219 -4.99 -15.56 -7.65
C GLU A 219 -3.94 -14.44 -7.61
N VAL A 220 -4.32 -13.24 -7.14
CA VAL A 220 -3.40 -12.11 -7.00
C VAL A 220 -2.27 -12.42 -6.03
N ILE A 221 -2.54 -12.97 -4.85
CA ILE A 221 -1.48 -13.27 -3.86
C ILE A 221 -0.62 -14.48 -4.25
N ARG A 222 -1.07 -15.32 -5.19
CA ARG A 222 -0.31 -16.45 -5.76
C ARG A 222 0.60 -16.02 -6.91
N GLY A 223 0.46 -14.79 -7.43
CA GLY A 223 1.29 -14.31 -8.53
C GLY A 223 0.57 -14.23 -9.88
N ASN A 224 -0.74 -14.49 -9.92
CA ASN A 224 -1.54 -14.57 -11.16
C ASN A 224 -2.44 -13.35 -11.38
N GLY A 225 -2.20 -12.25 -10.65
CA GLY A 225 -2.92 -10.99 -10.85
C GLY A 225 -2.37 -10.15 -12.01
N PRO A 226 -3.02 -8.99 -12.28
CA PRO A 226 -2.81 -8.24 -13.53
C PRO A 226 -1.38 -7.77 -13.78
N CYS A 227 -0.64 -7.40 -12.72
CA CYS A 227 0.71 -6.87 -12.85
C CYS A 227 1.79 -7.66 -12.10
N ASN A 228 1.47 -8.79 -11.45
CA ASN A 228 2.44 -9.52 -10.61
C ASN A 228 3.75 -9.80 -11.35
N ARG A 229 3.66 -10.34 -12.57
CA ARG A 229 4.80 -10.63 -13.42
C ARG A 229 5.61 -9.37 -13.73
N ASP A 230 4.95 -8.29 -14.12
CA ASP A 230 5.60 -7.05 -14.50
C ASP A 230 6.28 -6.36 -13.29
N ARG A 231 5.64 -6.38 -12.12
CA ARG A 231 6.21 -5.85 -10.86
C ARG A 231 7.49 -6.59 -10.50
N MET A 232 7.45 -7.93 -10.53
CA MET A 232 8.62 -8.75 -10.20
C MET A 232 9.71 -8.66 -11.26
N ALA A 233 9.37 -8.62 -12.54
CA ALA A 233 10.32 -8.43 -13.63
C ALA A 233 11.06 -7.09 -13.48
N ALA A 234 10.34 -6.00 -13.20
CA ALA A 234 10.96 -4.69 -12.98
C ALA A 234 11.92 -4.68 -11.79
N ARG A 235 11.56 -5.32 -10.67
CA ARG A 235 12.44 -5.40 -9.48
C ARG A 235 13.67 -6.28 -9.72
N ARG A 236 13.50 -7.44 -10.37
CA ARG A 236 14.63 -8.32 -10.74
C ARG A 236 15.59 -7.63 -11.70
N LYS A 237 15.06 -6.95 -12.72
CA LYS A 237 15.86 -6.18 -13.68
C LYS A 237 16.67 -5.10 -12.97
N ALA A 238 16.03 -4.27 -12.13
CA ALA A 238 16.74 -3.23 -11.40
C ALA A 238 17.83 -3.79 -10.45
N HIS A 239 17.56 -4.94 -9.81
CA HIS A 239 18.53 -5.61 -8.96
C HIS A 239 19.72 -6.17 -9.76
N ALA A 240 19.46 -6.86 -10.88
CA ALA A 240 20.49 -7.44 -11.73
C ALA A 240 21.33 -6.34 -12.41
N ASP A 241 20.69 -5.38 -13.07
CA ASP A 241 21.38 -4.29 -13.77
C ASP A 241 22.17 -3.38 -12.82
N GLY A 242 21.73 -3.28 -11.56
CA GLY A 242 22.43 -2.53 -10.53
C GLY A 242 23.58 -3.28 -9.85
N ALA A 243 23.87 -4.54 -10.22
CA ALA A 243 24.91 -5.35 -9.56
C ALA A 243 26.28 -4.69 -9.61
N TRP A 244 26.71 -4.24 -10.79
CA TRP A 244 28.00 -3.58 -10.97
C TRP A 244 28.15 -2.32 -10.11
N VAL A 245 27.06 -1.57 -9.88
CA VAL A 245 27.06 -0.38 -9.00
C VAL A 245 27.34 -0.78 -7.56
N ARG A 246 26.69 -1.85 -7.08
CA ARG A 246 26.88 -2.36 -5.71
C ARG A 246 28.30 -2.90 -5.54
N GLU A 247 28.81 -3.66 -6.51
CA GLU A 247 30.19 -4.17 -6.52
C GLU A 247 31.22 -3.04 -6.54
N ALA A 248 31.00 -2.01 -7.35
CA ALA A 248 31.85 -0.82 -7.41
C ALA A 248 31.90 -0.08 -6.07
N ALA A 249 30.75 0.10 -5.41
CA ALA A 249 30.68 0.73 -4.10
C ALA A 249 31.45 -0.06 -3.03
N LEU A 250 31.31 -1.39 -3.00
CA LEU A 250 32.05 -2.27 -2.09
C LEU A 250 33.57 -2.22 -2.35
N ALA A 251 33.99 -2.28 -3.61
CA ALA A 251 35.40 -2.21 -3.99
C ALA A 251 36.02 -0.85 -3.59
N TYR A 252 35.28 0.25 -3.78
CA TYR A 252 35.72 1.58 -3.35
C TYR A 252 35.86 1.67 -1.83
N ALA A 253 34.84 1.22 -1.08
CA ALA A 253 34.87 1.23 0.39
C ALA A 253 36.04 0.40 0.94
N GLY A 254 36.32 -0.78 0.36
CA GLY A 254 37.46 -1.62 0.73
C GLY A 254 38.81 -0.92 0.52
N LYS A 255 38.98 -0.16 -0.58
CA LYS A 255 40.19 0.65 -0.82
C LYS A 255 40.34 1.75 0.23
N GLN A 256 39.26 2.45 0.58
CA GLN A 256 39.30 3.51 1.59
C GLN A 256 39.63 2.96 2.99
N ALA A 257 39.08 1.80 3.36
CA ALA A 257 39.39 1.14 4.63
C ALA A 257 40.87 0.78 4.75
N LYS A 258 41.48 0.22 3.69
CA LYS A 258 42.92 -0.09 3.65
C LYS A 258 43.79 1.16 3.78
N LYS A 259 43.43 2.25 3.09
CA LYS A 259 44.15 3.53 3.19
C LYS A 259 44.10 4.13 4.59
N LYS A 260 42.97 4.00 5.30
CA LYS A 260 42.81 4.51 6.67
C LYS A 260 43.58 3.68 7.71
N ALA A 261 43.85 2.41 7.41
CA ALA A 261 44.54 1.49 8.32
C ALA A 261 46.07 1.51 8.17
N ALA A 262 46.59 2.07 7.06
CA ALA A 262 48.02 2.28 6.81
C ALA A 262 48.46 3.64 7.33
#